data_AF-A0A4S3JWP9-F1
#
_entry.id   AF-A0A4S3JWP9-F1
#
_cell.length_a   1.000
_cell.length_b   1.000
_cell.length_c   1.000
_cell.angle_alpha   90.00
_cell.angle_beta   90.00
_cell.angle_gamma   90.00
#
_symmetry.space_group_name_H-M   'P 1'
#
loop_
_entity.id
_entity.type
_entity.pdbx_description
1 polymer ?
#
loop_
_entity_poly.entity_id
_entity_poly.type
_entity_poly.pdbx_seq_one_letter_code
_entity_poly.pdbx_strand_id
1 'polypeptide(L)' 'MAIHLPRVRHGIGIKAHESPYLNKGNHATLLKAGMTFASEPGIYLVDKFGVRHEDIFLVQRDAEPILLTGSQAQGPWNP' A
#
# COMPACT_ATOMS: atom_id res chain seq x y z
N MET A 1 -12.65 16.55 -12.71
CA MET A 1 -12.15 15.81 -11.54
C MET A 1 -10.82 15.18 -11.94
N ALA A 2 -9.70 15.72 -11.49
CA ALA A 2 -8.39 15.19 -11.83
C ALA A 2 -8.02 14.11 -10.80
N ILE A 3 -8.00 12.85 -11.22
CA ILE A 3 -7.59 11.73 -10.37
C ILE A 3 -6.08 11.59 -10.51
N HIS A 4 -5.31 12.05 -9.52
CA HIS A 4 -3.87 11.82 -9.48
C HIS A 4 -3.60 10.49 -8.75
N LEU A 5 -2.94 9.55 -9.43
CA LEU A 5 -2.55 8.25 -8.85
C LEU A 5 -1.01 8.19 -8.75
N PRO A 6 -0.40 8.70 -7.65
CA PRO A 6 1.02 8.46 -7.41
C PRO A 6 1.29 6.96 -7.20
N ARG A 7 2.56 6.55 -7.13
CA ARG A 7 2.93 5.15 -6.95
C ARG A 7 2.23 4.58 -5.70
N VAL A 8 1.39 3.58 -5.91
CA VAL A 8 0.40 3.13 -4.90
C VAL A 8 1.02 2.24 -3.81
N ARG A 9 2.19 1.64 -4.06
CA ARG A 9 2.72 0.56 -3.21
C ARG A 9 4.24 0.43 -3.24
N HIS A 10 4.84 0.06 -2.12
CA HIS A 10 6.29 -0.12 -1.97
C HIS A 10 6.68 -1.06 -0.84
N GLY A 11 7.85 -1.70 -0.94
CA GLY A 11 8.45 -2.43 0.16
C GLY A 11 8.80 -1.49 1.31
N ILE A 12 8.63 -1.97 2.53
CA ILE A 12 8.97 -1.23 3.75
C ILE A 12 9.72 -2.15 4.70
N GLY A 13 10.71 -1.60 5.39
CA GLY A 13 11.53 -2.35 6.34
C GLY A 13 12.33 -1.40 7.20
N ILE A 14 13.66 -1.53 7.18
CA ILE A 14 14.54 -0.55 7.86
C ILE A 14 14.41 0.81 7.18
N LYS A 15 14.22 0.84 5.86
CA LYS A 15 13.92 2.07 5.11
C LYS A 15 12.42 2.19 4.91
N ALA A 16 11.94 3.43 4.96
CA ALA A 16 10.56 3.75 4.61
C ALA A 16 10.22 3.25 3.19
N HIS A 17 11.11 3.50 2.22
CA HIS A 17 10.96 3.03 0.85
C HIS A 17 12.09 2.07 0.47
N GLU A 18 11.75 0.82 0.22
CA GLU A 18 12.67 -0.21 -0.28
C GLU A 18 11.99 -1.14 -1.28
N SER A 19 12.78 -2.03 -1.88
CA SER A 19 12.25 -3.07 -2.75
C SER A 19 11.41 -4.07 -1.95
N PRO A 20 10.36 -4.67 -2.54
CA PRO A 20 9.95 -4.54 -3.94
C PRO A 20 9.13 -3.27 -4.23
N TYR A 21 9.28 -2.73 -5.43
CA TYR A 21 8.45 -1.62 -5.91
C TYR A 21 7.24 -2.18 -6.67
N LEU A 22 6.04 -2.02 -6.11
CA LEU A 22 4.80 -2.52 -6.69
C LEU A 22 4.21 -1.43 -7.60
N ASN A 23 4.68 -1.41 -8.84
CA ASN A 23 4.21 -0.49 -9.87
C ASN A 23 3.83 -1.26 -11.14
N LYS A 24 3.16 -0.59 -12.08
CA LYS A 24 2.61 -1.21 -13.29
C LYS A 24 3.69 -1.80 -14.21
N GLY A 25 4.94 -1.37 -14.11
CA GLY A 25 6.05 -1.85 -14.94
C GLY A 25 6.85 -3.01 -14.33
N ASN A 26 6.62 -3.37 -13.06
CA ASN A 26 7.35 -4.46 -12.41
C ASN A 26 6.63 -5.79 -12.59
N HIS A 27 7.02 -6.53 -13.63
CA HIS A 27 6.48 -7.87 -13.93
C HIS A 27 7.40 -9.02 -13.51
N ALA A 28 8.67 -8.73 -13.21
CA ALA A 28 9.68 -9.74 -12.93
C ALA A 28 9.71 -10.17 -11.46
N THR A 29 9.28 -9.30 -10.55
CA THR A 29 9.37 -9.55 -9.12
C THR A 29 8.11 -10.24 -8.60
N LEU A 30 8.24 -11.49 -8.16
CA LEU A 30 7.19 -12.17 -7.39
C LEU A 30 7.33 -11.84 -5.91
N LEU A 31 6.21 -11.52 -5.26
CA LEU A 31 6.15 -11.40 -3.80
C LEU A 31 6.46 -12.75 -3.15
N LYS A 32 7.23 -12.71 -2.06
CA LYS A 32 7.63 -13.90 -1.30
C LYS A 32 7.27 -13.73 0.17
N ALA A 33 6.98 -14.85 0.83
CA ALA A 33 6.74 -14.88 2.27
C ALA A 33 7.84 -14.14 3.05
N GLY A 34 7.47 -13.34 4.03
CA GLY A 34 8.38 -12.50 4.81
C GLY A 34 8.62 -11.10 4.23
N MET A 35 8.22 -10.84 2.99
CA MET A 35 8.24 -9.47 2.46
C MET A 35 7.14 -8.62 3.08
N THR A 36 7.46 -7.36 3.34
CA THR A 36 6.51 -6.35 3.80
C THR A 36 6.37 -5.24 2.78
N PHE A 37 5.14 -4.74 2.60
CA PHE A 37 4.89 -3.60 1.71
C PHE A 37 3.76 -2.71 2.23
N ALA A 38 3.87 -1.41 1.94
CA ALA A 38 2.80 -0.45 2.11
C ALA A 38 1.81 -0.53 0.93
N SER A 39 0.52 -0.48 1.24
CA SER A 39 -0.56 -0.28 0.29
C SER A 39 -1.31 0.99 0.59
N GLU A 40 -1.10 2.00 -0.26
CA GLU A 40 -1.49 3.39 0.02
C GLU A 40 -2.27 4.06 -1.13
N PRO A 41 -3.40 3.49 -1.60
CA PRO A 41 -4.22 4.14 -2.61
C PRO A 41 -4.74 5.49 -2.11
N GLY A 42 -4.59 6.52 -2.96
CA GLY A 42 -5.06 7.87 -2.70
C GLY A 42 -5.95 8.40 -3.81
N ILE A 43 -6.97 9.16 -3.42
CA ILE A 43 -7.81 9.95 -4.32
C ILE A 43 -7.62 11.41 -3.94
N TYR A 44 -7.25 12.21 -4.94
CA TYR A 44 -6.97 13.62 -4.77
C TYR A 44 -7.91 14.43 -5.64
N LEU A 45 -8.55 15.43 -5.05
CA LEU A 45 -9.27 16.46 -5.76
C LEU A 45 -8.43 17.73 -5.67
N VAL A 46 -7.78 18.06 -6.78
CA VAL A 46 -6.84 19.18 -6.90
C VAL A 46 -7.46 20.47 -6.36
N ASP A 47 -6.65 21.20 -5.60
CA ASP A 47 -6.99 22.46 -4.90
C ASP A 47 -8.12 22.36 -3.87
N LYS A 48 -8.56 21.15 -3.51
CA LYS A 48 -9.62 20.92 -2.52
C LYS A 48 -9.14 20.05 -1.38
N PHE A 49 -8.92 18.77 -1.63
CA PHE A 49 -8.48 17.81 -0.62
C PHE A 49 -7.92 16.53 -1.24
N GLY A 50 -7.28 15.70 -0.43
CA GLY A 50 -6.90 14.34 -0.77
C GLY A 50 -7.15 13.39 0.37
N VAL A 51 -7.50 12.15 0.05
CA VAL A 51 -7.64 11.07 1.02
C VAL A 51 -6.73 9.95 0.57
N ARG A 52 -5.88 9.45 1.48
CA ARG A 52 -5.05 8.27 1.27
C ARG A 52 -5.28 7.32 2.44
N HIS A 53 -5.52 6.06 2.13
CA HIS A 53 -5.62 5.01 3.13
C HIS A 53 -4.40 4.12 2.96
N GLU A 54 -3.59 4.00 4.01
CA GLU A 54 -2.28 3.35 3.97
C GLU A 54 -2.18 2.27 5.04
N ASP A 55 -1.93 1.05 4.58
CA ASP A 55 -1.79 -0.13 5.42
C ASP A 55 -0.51 -0.89 5.07
N ILE A 56 0.11 -1.49 6.09
CA ILE A 56 1.30 -2.33 5.90
C ILE A 56 0.91 -3.80 5.96
N PHE A 57 1.30 -4.56 4.94
CA PHE A 57 1.04 -5.99 4.84
C PHE A 57 2.33 -6.81 4.91
N LEU A 58 2.27 -7.93 5.62
CA LEU A 58 3.26 -9.00 5.60
C LEU A 58 2.79 -10.16 4.72
N VAL A 59 3.56 -10.49 3.70
CA VAL A 59 3.28 -11.62 2.79
C VAL A 59 3.48 -12.95 3.50
N GLN A 60 2.51 -13.86 3.38
CA GLN A 60 2.59 -15.23 3.88
C GLN A 60 2.88 -16.24 2.76
N ARG A 61 3.31 -17.45 3.12
CA ARG A 61 3.71 -18.47 2.13
C ARG A 61 2.53 -19.09 1.40
N ASP A 62 1.39 -19.26 2.06
CA ASP A 62 0.20 -19.94 1.52
C ASP A 62 -1.09 -19.46 2.22
N ALA A 63 -1.15 -18.18 2.60
CA ALA A 63 -2.28 -17.59 3.32
C ALA A 63 -2.44 -16.13 2.94
N GLU A 64 -3.57 -15.53 3.35
CA GLU A 64 -3.79 -14.09 3.20
C GLU A 64 -2.69 -13.29 3.90
N PRO A 65 -2.26 -12.15 3.34
CA PRO A 65 -1.29 -11.28 3.99
C PRO A 65 -1.76 -10.82 5.36
N ILE A 66 -0.84 -10.73 6.32
CA ILE A 66 -1.14 -10.21 7.66
C ILE A 66 -1.12 -8.68 7.61
N LEU A 67 -2.18 -8.05 8.10
CA LEU A 67 -2.24 -6.61 8.31
C LEU A 67 -1.44 -6.24 9.57
N LEU A 68 -0.43 -5.38 9.43
CA LEU A 68 0.43 -4.96 10.52
C LEU A 68 -0.03 -3.66 11.19
N THR A 69 -0.97 -2.94 10.59
CA THR A 69 -1.51 -1.65 11.05
C THR A 69 -2.77 -1.79 11.91
N GLY A 70 -3.11 -3.01 12.35
CA GLY A 70 -4.23 -3.27 13.24
C GLY A 70 -5.45 -3.76 12.48
N SER A 71 -6.42 -2.87 12.22
CA SER A 71 -7.65 -3.17 11.48
C SER A 71 -7.80 -2.26 10.28
N GLN A 72 -8.38 -2.78 9.19
CA GLN A 72 -8.72 -1.95 8.04
C GLN A 72 -9.82 -0.95 8.41
N ALA A 73 -9.77 0.24 7.78
CA ALA A 73 -10.87 1.19 7.88
C ALA A 73 -12.17 0.55 7.41
N GLN A 74 -13.22 0.69 8.22
CA GLN A 74 -14.57 0.30 7.84
C GLN A 74 -15.37 1.50 7.30
N GLY A 75 -14.85 2.72 7.44
CA GLY A 75 -15.42 3.91 6.82
C GLY A 75 -14.79 5.21 7.31
N PRO A 76 -15.29 6.37 6.84
CA PRO A 76 -14.73 7.69 7.15
C PRO A 76 -14.73 8.05 8.64
N TRP A 77 -15.61 7.44 9.42
CA TRP A 77 -15.81 7.68 10.85
C TRP A 77 -15.37 6.50 11.72
N ASN A 78 -14.88 5.43 11.09
CA ASN A 78 -14.31 4.25 11.73
C ASN A 78 -13.07 3.84 10.92
N PRO A 79 -12.01 4.67 10.99
CA PRO A 79 -10.79 4.49 10.22
C PRO A 79 -9.97 3.28 10.68
#